data_AF-S7X004-F1
#
_entry.id   AF-S7X004-F1
#
_cell.length_a   1.000
_cell.length_b   1.000
_cell.length_c   1.000
_cell.angle_alpha   90.00
_cell.angle_beta   90.00
_cell.angle_gamma   90.00
#
_symmetry.space_group_name_H-M   'P 1'
#
loop_
_entity.id
_entity.type
_entity.pdbx_description
1 polymer ?
#
loop_
_entity_poly.entity_id
_entity_poly.type
_entity_poly.pdbx_seq_one_letter_code
_entity_poly.pdbx_strand_id
1 'polypeptide(L)'
;MYHNTTAKFNAYYYAKEKILELEDEIENEYQEDFSQVLPVFYTIDSATIESKEELLKEAREMASKAVDWHKISKWVDPSYYLIGKVDYYRGQYEEAQNTFKFLNVNSEQDDVRHIALIQLLRSFIDHRQFEDASFVIDFLSKEENIIDENKQYLYKTLAYYYEARGEMDLMAPSLFKSLEYTTDNSEASRINFILAQLYQKAGLDAFAYEYYQKSVSGSPNYERIFFAQLYSQQVAELERSKDLKRVRDYYDDLYKDNKNVDFRDVILFEKGRFEKKQGNLDEAIRLYSLATKEITENDRQKGYIYEALSDLFLNEKEDFLKTKYYLDSALTKFKETDKNYGVLAAKKIVFDQYALNYELLTTNDSLIQLSQLSPEAQEKFIDEFLAQEEERLIREAEMNKEKRRKACLKTYWLSEVAEEVQGRLFIGTIR
;
A
#
# COMPACT_ATOMS: atom_id res chain seq x y z
N MET A 1 -35.21 27.25 20.43
CA MET A 1 -34.59 27.82 19.21
C MET A 1 -33.12 28.18 19.46
N TYR A 2 -32.80 29.07 20.40
CA TYR A 2 -31.41 29.46 20.75
C TYR A 2 -30.46 28.25 20.95
N HIS A 3 -30.78 27.32 21.86
CA HIS A 3 -29.91 26.16 22.14
C HIS A 3 -29.64 25.28 20.90
N ASN A 4 -30.62 25.10 20.02
CA ASN A 4 -30.43 24.29 18.80
C ASN A 4 -29.53 24.99 17.78
N THR A 5 -29.71 26.30 17.58
CA THR A 5 -28.91 27.05 16.60
C THR A 5 -27.46 27.19 17.07
N THR A 6 -27.25 27.56 18.33
CA THR A 6 -25.91 27.75 18.89
C THR A 6 -25.16 26.42 18.99
N ALA A 7 -25.80 25.35 19.47
CA ALA A 7 -25.16 24.03 19.50
C ALA A 7 -24.79 23.54 18.10
N LYS A 8 -25.66 23.75 17.10
CA LYS A 8 -25.37 23.32 15.73
C LYS A 8 -24.16 24.04 15.14
N PHE A 9 -24.20 25.36 15.06
CA PHE A 9 -23.26 26.12 14.24
C PHE A 9 -21.98 26.49 14.99
N ASN A 10 -22.09 26.74 16.30
CA ASN A 10 -20.94 27.21 17.06
C ASN A 10 -20.16 26.07 17.71
N ALA A 11 -20.73 24.88 17.85
CA ALA A 11 -20.12 23.78 18.59
C ALA A 11 -20.02 22.50 17.75
N TYR A 12 -21.15 21.87 17.41
CA TYR A 12 -21.18 20.63 16.63
C TYR A 12 -20.52 20.77 15.25
N TYR A 13 -20.90 21.79 14.47
CA TYR A 13 -20.36 22.01 13.13
C TYR A 13 -18.85 22.20 13.18
N TYR A 14 -18.35 23.09 14.05
CA TYR A 14 -16.91 23.32 14.18
C TYR A 14 -16.14 22.03 14.56
N ALA A 15 -16.67 21.26 15.53
CA ALA A 15 -16.07 19.98 15.89
C ALA A 15 -16.06 18.98 14.72
N LYS A 16 -17.15 18.92 13.95
CA LYS A 16 -17.26 18.06 12.77
C LYS A 16 -16.24 18.45 11.70
N GLU A 17 -16.15 19.74 11.37
CA GLU A 17 -15.20 20.22 10.35
C GLU A 17 -13.75 19.91 10.74
N LYS A 18 -13.40 20.03 12.02
CA LYS A 18 -12.06 19.67 12.51
C LYS A 18 -11.77 18.18 12.35
N ILE A 19 -12.75 17.32 12.62
CA ILE A 19 -12.57 15.88 12.41
C ILE A 19 -12.44 15.55 10.91
N LEU A 20 -13.22 16.22 10.04
CA LEU A 20 -13.09 16.07 8.60
C LEU A 20 -11.72 16.53 8.10
N GLU A 21 -11.22 17.66 8.61
CA GLU A 21 -9.86 18.15 8.32
C GLU A 21 -8.80 17.10 8.68
N LEU A 22 -8.94 16.39 9.80
CA LEU A 22 -8.06 15.27 10.14
C LEU A 22 -8.20 14.11 9.16
N GLU A 23 -9.43 13.70 8.82
CA GLU A 23 -9.68 12.59 7.89
C GLU A 23 -9.08 12.87 6.50
N ASP A 24 -9.21 14.11 6.01
CA ASP A 24 -8.62 14.56 4.75
C ASP A 24 -7.08 14.51 4.80
N GLU A 25 -6.47 14.91 5.92
CA GLU A 25 -5.01 14.84 6.10
C GLU A 25 -4.51 13.39 6.13
N ILE A 26 -5.24 12.49 6.81
CA ILE A 26 -4.93 11.05 6.79
C ILE A 26 -4.97 10.51 5.35
N GLU A 27 -5.98 10.89 4.57
CA GLU A 27 -6.07 10.48 3.16
C GLU A 27 -4.93 11.05 2.31
N ASN A 28 -4.60 12.34 2.47
CA ASN A 28 -3.58 13.01 1.67
C ASN A 28 -2.14 12.56 2.00
N GLU A 29 -1.85 12.25 3.26
CA GLU A 29 -0.54 11.71 3.68
C GLU A 29 -0.40 10.22 3.35
N TYR A 30 -1.51 9.50 3.15
CA TYR A 30 -1.47 8.07 2.87
C TYR A 30 -1.02 7.77 1.45
N GLN A 31 0.16 7.16 1.33
CA GLN A 31 0.66 6.64 0.06
C GLN A 31 0.03 5.28 -0.26
N GLU A 32 -0.86 5.25 -1.25
CA GLU A 32 -1.51 4.02 -1.70
C GLU A 32 -0.50 3.04 -2.33
N ASP A 33 -0.64 1.76 -1.97
CA ASP A 33 0.14 0.67 -2.54
C ASP A 33 -0.70 -0.12 -3.54
N PHE A 34 -0.74 0.37 -4.78
CA PHE A 34 -1.55 -0.20 -5.85
C PHE A 34 -1.13 -1.63 -6.25
N SER A 35 0.08 -2.07 -5.89
CA SER A 35 0.59 -3.42 -6.14
C SER A 35 -0.09 -4.48 -5.26
N GLN A 36 -0.78 -4.06 -4.20
CA GLN A 36 -1.61 -4.90 -3.34
C GLN A 36 -3.07 -4.46 -3.40
N VAL A 37 -4.01 -5.33 -3.00
CA VAL A 37 -5.40 -4.91 -2.80
C VAL A 37 -5.41 -3.77 -1.78
N LEU A 38 -5.91 -2.60 -2.19
CA LEU A 38 -5.94 -1.42 -1.34
C LEU A 38 -6.82 -1.68 -0.10
N PRO A 39 -6.46 -1.14 1.08
CA PRO A 39 -7.22 -1.37 2.29
C PRO A 39 -8.58 -0.69 2.22
N VAL A 40 -9.60 -1.27 2.85
CA VAL A 40 -10.98 -0.71 2.81
C VAL A 40 -11.01 0.70 3.41
N PHE A 41 -10.29 0.92 4.50
CA PHE A 41 -10.04 2.23 5.08
C PHE A 41 -8.55 2.59 4.97
N TYR A 42 -8.26 3.88 4.83
CA TYR A 42 -6.90 4.38 5.03
C TYR A 42 -6.41 4.00 6.42
N THR A 43 -5.17 3.53 6.51
CA THR A 43 -4.59 3.13 7.79
C THR A 43 -4.23 4.36 8.60
N ILE A 44 -4.55 4.36 9.89
CA ILE A 44 -4.23 5.48 10.78
C ILE A 44 -2.79 5.32 11.26
N ASP A 45 -1.91 6.26 10.89
CA ASP A 45 -0.55 6.36 11.44
C ASP A 45 -0.58 7.16 12.75
N SER A 46 -0.02 6.58 13.82
CA SER A 46 0.12 7.27 15.11
C SER A 46 0.91 8.57 14.99
N ALA A 47 1.90 8.65 14.10
CA ALA A 47 2.68 9.87 13.89
C ALA A 47 1.83 11.01 13.32
N THR A 48 0.94 10.71 12.36
CA THR A 48 -0.01 11.68 11.82
C THR A 48 -0.95 12.17 12.92
N ILE A 49 -1.51 11.27 13.72
CA ILE A 49 -2.38 11.64 14.86
C ILE A 49 -1.66 12.52 15.88
N GLU A 50 -0.44 12.16 16.28
CA GLU A 50 0.38 12.93 17.23
C GLU A 50 0.64 14.36 16.71
N SER A 51 0.90 14.50 15.41
CA SER A 51 1.13 15.82 14.79
C SER A 51 -0.12 16.71 14.78
N LYS A 52 -1.32 16.13 14.84
CA LYS A 52 -2.62 16.81 14.78
C LYS A 52 -3.35 16.82 16.13
N GLU A 53 -2.66 16.52 17.22
CA GLU A 53 -3.28 16.38 18.56
C GLU A 53 -3.98 17.67 19.02
N GLU A 54 -3.48 18.85 18.66
CA GLU A 54 -4.14 20.12 19.01
C GLU A 54 -5.50 20.28 18.31
N LEU A 55 -5.57 19.89 17.03
CA LEU A 55 -6.81 19.89 16.25
C LEU A 55 -7.86 18.94 16.87
N LEU A 56 -7.43 17.77 17.37
CA LEU A 56 -8.30 16.84 18.10
C LEU A 56 -8.76 17.40 19.45
N LYS A 57 -7.91 18.16 20.17
CA LYS A 57 -8.32 18.85 21.42
C LYS A 57 -9.38 19.88 21.14
N GLU A 58 -9.20 20.72 20.11
CA GLU A 58 -10.20 21.70 19.70
C GLU A 58 -11.52 21.02 19.33
N ALA A 59 -11.48 19.97 18.50
CA ALA A 59 -12.67 19.23 18.10
C ALA A 59 -13.45 18.70 19.31
N ARG A 60 -12.74 18.09 20.25
CA ARG A 60 -13.33 17.56 21.49
C ARG A 60 -13.91 18.66 22.37
N GLU A 61 -13.19 19.75 22.58
CA GLU A 61 -13.66 20.88 23.40
C GLU A 61 -14.96 21.44 22.84
N MET A 62 -15.03 21.63 21.52
CA MET A 62 -16.21 22.19 20.86
C MET A 62 -17.39 21.23 20.90
N ALA A 63 -17.16 19.92 20.73
CA ALA A 63 -18.21 18.93 20.91
C ALA A 63 -18.72 18.89 22.36
N SER A 64 -17.84 18.96 23.37
CA SER A 64 -18.23 19.01 24.79
C SER A 64 -19.04 20.25 25.14
N LYS A 65 -18.73 21.42 24.57
CA LYS A 65 -19.54 22.64 24.77
C LYS A 65 -20.98 22.47 24.30
N ALA A 66 -21.22 21.74 23.20
CA ALA A 66 -22.58 21.43 22.75
C ALA A 66 -23.35 20.60 23.79
N VAL A 67 -22.68 19.60 24.36
CA VAL A 67 -23.23 18.71 25.40
C VAL A 67 -23.51 19.46 26.69
N ASP A 68 -22.53 20.20 27.20
CA ASP A 68 -22.59 20.81 28.53
C ASP A 68 -23.53 22.02 28.58
N TRP A 69 -23.46 22.89 27.56
CA TRP A 69 -24.15 24.19 27.57
C TRP A 69 -25.52 24.13 26.88
N HIS A 70 -25.78 23.12 26.06
CA HIS A 70 -27.01 23.00 25.29
C HIS A 70 -27.73 21.66 25.50
N LYS A 71 -27.81 21.18 26.75
CA LYS A 71 -28.42 19.89 27.15
C LYS A 71 -29.81 19.55 26.57
N ILE A 72 -30.62 20.55 26.23
CA ILE A 72 -31.97 20.37 25.62
C ILE A 72 -31.94 20.41 24.08
N SER A 73 -30.75 20.48 23.48
CA SER A 73 -30.55 20.57 22.05
C SER A 73 -30.56 19.19 21.41
N LYS A 74 -31.15 19.07 20.22
CA LYS A 74 -31.06 17.83 19.43
C LYS A 74 -29.63 17.50 18.96
N TRP A 75 -28.71 18.45 19.08
CA TRP A 75 -27.31 18.28 18.70
C TRP A 75 -26.44 17.69 19.83
N VAL A 76 -27.01 17.40 20.99
CA VAL A 76 -26.28 16.77 22.10
C VAL A 76 -25.77 15.39 21.70
N ASP A 77 -26.64 14.49 21.22
CA ASP A 77 -26.23 13.13 20.86
C ASP A 77 -25.24 13.11 19.67
N PRO A 78 -25.46 13.86 18.57
CA PRO A 78 -24.46 14.01 17.52
C PRO A 78 -23.11 14.52 18.04
N SER A 79 -23.09 15.45 19.00
CA SER A 79 -21.84 15.93 19.59
C SER A 79 -21.17 14.89 20.50
N TYR A 80 -21.93 14.11 21.27
CA TYR A 80 -21.40 12.95 21.99
C TYR A 80 -20.76 11.92 21.04
N TYR A 81 -21.33 11.72 19.85
CA TYR A 81 -20.72 10.85 18.84
C TYR A 81 -19.35 11.40 18.40
N LEU A 82 -19.23 12.72 18.17
CA LEU A 82 -17.94 13.34 17.82
C LEU A 82 -16.90 13.22 18.93
N ILE A 83 -17.31 13.32 20.21
CA ILE A 83 -16.45 13.07 21.37
C ILE A 83 -15.86 11.66 21.29
N GLY A 84 -16.69 10.64 21.09
CA GLY A 84 -16.24 9.26 20.93
C GLY A 84 -15.35 9.05 19.68
N LYS A 85 -15.66 9.75 18.58
CA LYS A 85 -14.85 9.69 17.35
C LYS A 85 -13.45 10.29 17.56
N VAL A 86 -13.32 11.38 18.32
CA VAL A 86 -12.01 11.93 18.72
C VAL A 86 -11.23 10.93 19.59
N ASP A 87 -11.87 10.31 20.58
CA ASP A 87 -11.20 9.32 21.44
C ASP A 87 -10.71 8.12 20.62
N TYR A 88 -11.52 7.68 19.65
CA TYR A 88 -11.13 6.65 18.69
C TYR A 88 -9.85 7.02 17.91
N TYR A 89 -9.77 8.23 17.33
CA TYR A 89 -8.56 8.65 16.61
C TYR A 89 -7.33 8.74 17.51
N ARG A 90 -7.51 9.09 18.79
CA ARG A 90 -6.44 9.10 19.79
C ARG A 90 -5.99 7.69 20.24
N GLY A 91 -6.60 6.64 19.70
CA GLY A 91 -6.37 5.26 20.15
C GLY A 91 -6.94 4.97 21.55
N GLN A 92 -7.78 5.84 22.10
CA GLN A 92 -8.51 5.66 23.36
C GLN A 92 -9.76 4.79 23.10
N TYR A 93 -9.51 3.55 22.68
CA TYR A 93 -10.55 2.65 22.18
C TYR A 93 -11.59 2.33 23.24
N GLU A 94 -11.20 2.10 24.50
CA GLU A 94 -12.14 1.76 25.57
C GLU A 94 -13.12 2.93 25.84
N GLU A 95 -12.61 4.16 25.92
CA GLU A 95 -13.40 5.38 26.10
C GLU A 95 -14.35 5.63 24.92
N ALA A 96 -13.84 5.47 23.69
CA ALA A 96 -14.65 5.60 22.49
C ALA A 96 -15.78 4.56 22.46
N GLN A 97 -15.46 3.28 22.70
CA GLN A 97 -16.42 2.19 22.75
C GLN A 97 -17.50 2.42 23.81
N ASN A 98 -17.12 2.89 25.01
CA ASN A 98 -18.08 3.23 26.06
C ASN A 98 -19.01 4.37 25.65
N THR A 99 -18.48 5.38 24.95
CA THR A 99 -19.27 6.49 24.42
C THR A 99 -20.29 6.01 23.37
N PHE A 100 -19.89 5.14 22.45
CA PHE A 100 -20.79 4.60 21.44
C PHE A 100 -21.86 3.67 22.05
N LYS A 101 -21.50 2.83 23.03
CA LYS A 101 -22.45 2.02 23.81
C LYS A 101 -23.46 2.91 24.55
N PHE A 102 -23.00 4.01 25.15
CA PHE A 102 -23.86 4.99 25.81
C PHE A 102 -24.88 5.59 24.83
N LEU A 103 -24.45 6.01 23.64
CA LEU A 103 -25.34 6.56 22.61
C LEU A 103 -26.38 5.55 22.15
N ASN A 104 -25.99 4.29 21.94
CA ASN A 104 -26.92 3.23 21.57
C ASN A 104 -28.06 3.05 22.60
N VAL A 105 -27.75 3.18 23.89
CA VAL A 105 -28.76 3.00 24.96
C VAL A 105 -29.58 4.27 25.21
N ASN A 106 -28.97 5.45 25.09
CA ASN A 106 -29.55 6.69 25.61
C ASN A 106 -30.04 7.68 24.55
N SER A 107 -29.66 7.51 23.27
CA SER A 107 -30.11 8.44 22.22
C SER A 107 -31.49 8.05 21.69
N GLU A 108 -32.39 9.02 21.66
CA GLU A 108 -33.70 8.88 21.00
C GLU A 108 -33.61 9.04 19.47
N GLN A 109 -32.43 9.36 18.92
CA GLN A 109 -32.20 9.59 17.49
C GLN A 109 -31.65 8.33 16.83
N ASP A 110 -32.47 7.65 16.03
CA ASP A 110 -32.14 6.40 15.35
C ASP A 110 -30.85 6.52 14.52
N ASP A 111 -30.73 7.58 13.71
CA ASP A 111 -29.56 7.85 12.88
C ASP A 111 -28.26 7.95 13.72
N VAL A 112 -28.33 8.52 14.91
CA VAL A 112 -27.19 8.67 15.84
C VAL A 112 -26.86 7.33 16.50
N ARG A 113 -27.87 6.54 16.89
CA ARG A 113 -27.65 5.19 17.41
C ARG A 113 -26.98 4.30 16.37
N HIS A 114 -27.47 4.30 15.14
CA HIS A 114 -26.92 3.49 14.04
C HIS A 114 -25.47 3.87 13.74
N ILE A 115 -25.15 5.16 13.56
CA ILE A 115 -23.76 5.56 13.29
C ILE A 115 -22.82 5.27 14.47
N ALA A 116 -23.29 5.41 15.71
CA ALA A 116 -22.53 5.05 16.89
C ALA A 116 -22.22 3.54 16.94
N LEU A 117 -23.21 2.69 16.64
CA LEU A 117 -23.01 1.24 16.55
C LEU A 117 -22.05 0.85 15.42
N ILE A 118 -22.14 1.48 14.25
CA ILE A 118 -21.21 1.21 13.15
C ILE A 118 -19.79 1.63 13.52
N GLN A 119 -19.62 2.78 14.20
CA GLN A 119 -18.32 3.21 14.68
C GLN A 119 -17.79 2.31 15.82
N LEU A 120 -18.67 1.78 16.67
CA LEU A 120 -18.33 0.77 17.68
C LEU A 120 -17.81 -0.51 17.02
N LEU A 121 -18.48 -0.98 15.96
CA LEU A 121 -18.03 -2.11 15.15
C LEU A 121 -16.62 -1.86 14.61
N ARG A 122 -16.38 -0.70 13.99
CA ARG A 122 -15.05 -0.32 13.48
C ARG A 122 -13.99 -0.35 14.58
N SER A 123 -14.29 0.23 15.74
CA SER A 123 -13.37 0.21 16.89
C SER A 123 -13.06 -1.19 17.39
N PHE A 124 -14.04 -2.10 17.41
CA PHE A 124 -13.79 -3.50 17.76
C PHE A 124 -12.89 -4.21 16.74
N ILE A 125 -13.04 -3.91 15.44
CA ILE A 125 -12.18 -4.47 14.39
C ILE A 125 -10.73 -4.02 14.56
N ASP A 126 -10.52 -2.72 14.77
CA ASP A 126 -9.18 -2.14 14.97
C ASP A 126 -8.50 -2.69 16.23
N HIS A 127 -9.27 -2.89 17.29
CA HIS A 127 -8.79 -3.47 18.54
C HIS A 127 -8.76 -5.02 18.54
N ARG A 128 -8.97 -5.67 17.39
CA ARG A 128 -8.97 -7.14 17.19
C ARG A 128 -9.98 -7.90 18.07
N GLN A 129 -11.03 -7.24 18.51
CA GLN A 129 -12.15 -7.79 19.29
C GLN A 129 -13.24 -8.34 18.36
N PHE A 130 -12.91 -9.39 17.58
CA PHE A 130 -13.79 -9.90 16.53
C PHE A 130 -15.09 -10.55 17.03
N GLU A 131 -15.11 -11.06 18.25
CA GLU A 131 -16.31 -11.61 18.88
C GLU A 131 -17.32 -10.50 19.18
N ASP A 132 -16.88 -9.43 19.84
CA ASP A 132 -17.71 -8.24 20.10
C ASP A 132 -18.20 -7.58 18.80
N ALA A 133 -17.33 -7.47 17.80
CA ALA A 133 -17.70 -7.02 16.46
C ALA A 133 -18.84 -7.87 15.87
N SER A 134 -18.79 -9.20 16.01
CA SER A 134 -19.84 -10.08 15.48
C SER A 134 -21.21 -9.86 16.15
N PHE A 135 -21.24 -9.56 17.46
CA PHE A 135 -22.47 -9.22 18.16
C PHE A 135 -23.06 -7.90 17.67
N VAL A 136 -22.22 -6.89 17.41
CA VAL A 136 -22.67 -5.62 16.84
C VAL A 136 -23.23 -5.81 15.43
N ILE A 137 -22.60 -6.66 14.60
CA ILE A 137 -23.10 -7.00 13.26
C ILE A 137 -24.48 -7.68 13.35
N ASP A 138 -24.63 -8.69 14.21
CA ASP A 138 -25.92 -9.38 14.41
C ASP A 138 -27.01 -8.40 14.90
N PHE A 139 -26.66 -7.48 15.79
CA PHE A 139 -27.58 -6.42 16.24
C PHE A 139 -27.99 -5.51 15.08
N LEU A 140 -27.02 -4.93 14.36
CA LEU A 140 -27.27 -4.03 13.21
C LEU A 140 -28.04 -4.72 12.08
N SER A 141 -27.90 -6.03 11.91
CA SER A 141 -28.65 -6.79 10.90
C SER A 141 -30.16 -6.84 11.13
N LYS A 142 -30.61 -6.56 12.37
CA LYS A 142 -32.01 -6.56 12.79
C LYS A 142 -32.62 -5.16 12.83
N GLU A 143 -31.78 -4.12 12.71
CA GLU A 143 -32.22 -2.74 12.70
C GLU A 143 -32.89 -2.40 11.36
N GLU A 144 -34.02 -1.70 11.43
CA GLU A 144 -34.76 -1.22 10.26
C GLU A 144 -34.52 0.28 10.04
N ASN A 145 -34.83 0.78 8.84
CA ASN A 145 -34.80 2.21 8.50
C ASN A 145 -33.43 2.91 8.67
N ILE A 146 -32.31 2.18 8.59
CA ILE A 146 -30.97 2.77 8.52
C ILE A 146 -30.91 3.70 7.29
N ILE A 147 -30.57 4.98 7.50
CA ILE A 147 -30.41 5.96 6.43
C ILE A 147 -29.26 5.58 5.48
N ASP A 148 -29.31 6.07 4.24
CA ASP A 148 -28.38 5.64 3.20
C ASP A 148 -26.91 5.97 3.52
N GLU A 149 -26.61 7.12 4.14
CA GLU A 149 -25.24 7.42 4.59
C GLU A 149 -24.72 6.38 5.60
N ASN A 150 -25.57 5.97 6.55
CA ASN A 150 -25.22 4.96 7.54
C ASN A 150 -25.12 3.56 6.91
N LYS A 151 -25.95 3.22 5.91
CA LYS A 151 -25.82 1.96 5.17
C LYS A 151 -24.51 1.89 4.41
N GLN A 152 -24.12 2.97 3.73
CA GLN A 152 -22.84 3.06 3.03
C GLN A 152 -21.69 2.73 3.99
N TYR A 153 -21.67 3.39 5.16
CA TYR A 153 -20.62 3.21 6.15
C TYR A 153 -20.67 1.83 6.83
N LEU A 154 -21.87 1.30 7.10
CA LEU A 154 -22.06 -0.05 7.61
C LEU A 154 -21.45 -1.08 6.68
N TYR A 155 -21.82 -1.08 5.39
CA TYR A 155 -21.34 -2.06 4.43
C TYR A 155 -19.83 -1.92 4.16
N LYS A 156 -19.29 -0.69 4.18
CA LYS A 156 -17.84 -0.46 4.14
C LYS A 156 -17.16 -1.05 5.38
N THR A 157 -17.73 -0.85 6.57
CA THR A 157 -17.21 -1.43 7.82
C THR A 157 -17.32 -2.96 7.85
N LEU A 158 -18.37 -3.54 7.26
CA LEU A 158 -18.46 -5.00 7.07
C LEU A 158 -17.38 -5.52 6.12
N ALA A 159 -17.12 -4.82 5.02
CA ALA A 159 -15.98 -5.17 4.16
C ALA A 159 -14.65 -5.12 4.93
N TYR A 160 -14.47 -4.11 5.79
CA TYR A 160 -13.29 -3.99 6.64
C TYR A 160 -13.19 -5.13 7.68
N TYR A 161 -14.31 -5.56 8.26
CA TYR A 161 -14.37 -6.73 9.14
C TYR A 161 -13.84 -7.99 8.44
N TYR A 162 -14.31 -8.24 7.21
CA TYR A 162 -13.88 -9.40 6.42
C TYR A 162 -12.43 -9.28 5.94
N GLU A 163 -12.00 -8.08 5.55
CA GLU A 163 -10.60 -7.79 5.24
C GLU A 163 -9.68 -8.15 6.42
N ALA A 164 -10.01 -7.68 7.63
CA ALA A 164 -9.23 -7.91 8.84
C ALA A 164 -9.11 -9.39 9.21
N ARG A 165 -10.08 -10.22 8.79
CA ARG A 165 -10.11 -11.67 8.99
C ARG A 165 -9.53 -12.48 7.83
N GLY A 166 -9.17 -11.82 6.72
CA GLY A 166 -8.69 -12.47 5.50
C GLY A 166 -9.78 -13.18 4.70
N GLU A 167 -11.06 -12.89 4.97
CA GLU A 167 -12.23 -13.51 4.34
C GLU A 167 -12.62 -12.77 3.04
N MET A 168 -11.76 -12.87 2.01
CA MET A 168 -11.91 -12.08 0.77
C MET A 168 -13.24 -12.33 0.03
N ASP A 169 -13.80 -13.54 0.13
CA ASP A 169 -15.08 -13.92 -0.51
C ASP A 169 -16.27 -13.10 0.02
N LEU A 170 -16.20 -12.60 1.25
CA LEU A 170 -17.24 -11.78 1.89
C LEU A 170 -16.93 -10.28 1.83
N MET A 171 -15.66 -9.92 1.61
CA MET A 171 -15.21 -8.53 1.43
C MET A 171 -15.81 -7.89 0.17
N ALA A 172 -15.71 -8.57 -0.98
CA ALA A 172 -16.21 -8.06 -2.26
C ALA A 172 -17.73 -7.78 -2.27
N PRO A 173 -18.63 -8.69 -1.85
CA PRO A 173 -20.07 -8.39 -1.81
C PRO A 173 -20.42 -7.29 -0.81
N SER A 174 -19.67 -7.16 0.29
CA SER A 174 -19.86 -6.06 1.26
C SER A 174 -19.47 -4.71 0.66
N LEU A 175 -18.34 -4.62 -0.05
CA LEU A 175 -17.95 -3.41 -0.79
C LEU A 175 -18.94 -3.07 -1.90
N PHE A 176 -19.45 -4.07 -2.62
CA PHE A 176 -20.48 -3.85 -3.63
C PHE A 176 -21.74 -3.23 -3.02
N LYS A 177 -22.18 -3.74 -1.86
CA LYS A 177 -23.29 -3.14 -1.10
C LYS A 177 -22.98 -1.74 -0.61
N SER A 178 -21.76 -1.45 -0.18
CA SER A 178 -21.37 -0.08 0.16
C SER A 178 -21.49 0.84 -1.06
N LEU A 179 -21.00 0.41 -2.23
CA LEU A 179 -21.04 1.17 -3.47
C LEU A 179 -22.46 1.56 -3.88
N GLU A 180 -23.48 0.72 -3.63
CA GLU A 180 -24.89 1.03 -3.92
C GLU A 180 -25.39 2.30 -3.21
N TYR A 181 -24.79 2.67 -2.07
CA TYR A 181 -25.15 3.84 -1.26
C TYR A 181 -24.10 4.95 -1.27
N THR A 182 -23.00 4.80 -2.03
CA THR A 182 -21.93 5.80 -2.08
C THR A 182 -22.32 6.96 -2.99
N THR A 183 -22.39 8.17 -2.42
CA THR A 183 -22.64 9.41 -3.16
C THR A 183 -21.38 10.18 -3.51
N ASP A 184 -20.30 10.00 -2.74
CA ASP A 184 -19.01 10.64 -3.03
C ASP A 184 -18.32 9.95 -4.21
N ASN A 185 -17.91 10.76 -5.18
CA ASN A 185 -17.34 10.25 -6.42
C ASN A 185 -15.94 9.66 -6.21
N SER A 186 -15.11 10.27 -5.34
CA SER A 186 -13.75 9.80 -5.06
C SER A 186 -13.77 8.45 -4.35
N GLU A 187 -14.65 8.31 -3.36
CA GLU A 187 -14.90 7.06 -2.64
C GLU A 187 -15.47 5.99 -3.57
N ALA A 188 -16.43 6.33 -4.43
CA ALA A 188 -16.96 5.39 -5.42
C ALA A 188 -15.86 4.90 -6.37
N SER A 189 -15.01 5.80 -6.86
CA SER A 189 -13.84 5.48 -7.67
C SER A 189 -12.90 4.51 -6.94
N ARG A 190 -12.60 4.78 -5.66
CA ARG A 190 -11.72 3.93 -4.83
C ARG A 190 -12.32 2.55 -4.57
N ILE A 191 -13.59 2.46 -4.21
CA ILE A 191 -14.28 1.17 -4.01
C ILE A 191 -14.29 0.35 -5.30
N ASN A 192 -14.57 0.97 -6.45
CA ASN A 192 -14.49 0.28 -7.74
C ASN A 192 -13.08 -0.26 -8.01
N PHE A 193 -12.04 0.50 -7.65
CA PHE A 193 -10.66 0.04 -7.81
C PHE A 193 -10.35 -1.18 -6.93
N ILE A 194 -10.77 -1.16 -5.65
CA ILE A 194 -10.59 -2.30 -4.73
C ILE A 194 -11.34 -3.53 -5.26
N LEU A 195 -12.59 -3.37 -5.71
CA LEU A 195 -13.36 -4.45 -6.32
C LEU A 195 -12.64 -5.04 -7.54
N ALA A 196 -12.07 -4.20 -8.40
CA ALA A 196 -11.30 -4.65 -9.55
C ALA A 196 -10.09 -5.50 -9.16
N GLN A 197 -9.33 -5.08 -8.14
CA GLN A 197 -8.19 -5.83 -7.62
C GLN A 197 -8.62 -7.18 -7.00
N LEU A 198 -9.74 -7.20 -6.27
CA LEU A 198 -10.30 -8.44 -5.71
C LEU A 198 -10.71 -9.41 -6.82
N TYR A 199 -11.41 -8.94 -7.85
CA TYR A 199 -11.79 -9.79 -8.99
C TYR A 199 -10.58 -10.26 -9.80
N GLN A 200 -9.58 -9.41 -10.03
CA GLN A 200 -8.34 -9.80 -10.70
C GLN A 200 -7.63 -10.91 -9.92
N LYS A 201 -7.55 -10.77 -8.60
CA LYS A 201 -6.92 -11.77 -7.74
C LYS A 201 -7.69 -13.11 -7.73
N ALA A 202 -9.01 -13.05 -7.88
CA ALA A 202 -9.87 -14.23 -8.03
C ALA A 202 -9.81 -14.86 -9.44
N GLY A 203 -9.08 -14.26 -10.40
CA GLY A 203 -9.02 -14.72 -11.79
C GLY A 203 -10.29 -14.40 -12.60
N LEU A 204 -11.14 -13.50 -12.09
CA LEU A 204 -12.38 -13.07 -12.71
C LEU A 204 -12.10 -11.84 -13.61
N ASP A 205 -11.29 -12.05 -14.65
CA ASP A 205 -10.69 -10.99 -15.48
C ASP A 205 -11.73 -10.04 -16.11
N ALA A 206 -12.87 -10.55 -16.59
CA ALA A 206 -13.94 -9.71 -17.17
C ALA A 206 -14.55 -8.72 -16.16
N PHE A 207 -14.80 -9.17 -14.92
CA PHE A 207 -15.29 -8.30 -13.86
C PHE A 207 -14.20 -7.31 -13.43
N ALA A 208 -12.96 -7.78 -13.28
CA ALA A 208 -11.84 -6.90 -12.97
C ALA A 208 -11.71 -5.75 -13.98
N TYR A 209 -11.79 -6.07 -15.28
CA TYR A 209 -11.76 -5.08 -16.34
C TYR A 209 -12.87 -4.04 -16.19
N GLU A 210 -14.12 -4.48 -16.02
CA GLU A 210 -15.27 -3.59 -15.84
C GLU A 210 -15.07 -2.62 -14.67
N TYR A 211 -14.65 -3.14 -13.52
CA TYR A 211 -14.47 -2.33 -12.31
C TYR A 211 -13.28 -1.38 -12.41
N TYR A 212 -12.20 -1.75 -13.10
CA TYR A 212 -11.11 -0.81 -13.42
C TYR A 212 -11.58 0.32 -14.34
N GLN A 213 -12.44 0.03 -15.32
CA GLN A 213 -13.02 1.10 -16.14
C GLN A 213 -13.92 2.03 -15.30
N LYS A 214 -14.73 1.47 -14.39
CA LYS A 214 -15.56 2.27 -13.48
C LYS A 214 -14.74 3.11 -12.50
N SER A 215 -13.58 2.64 -12.04
CA SER A 215 -12.75 3.42 -11.12
C SER A 215 -12.13 4.66 -11.76
N VAL A 216 -12.03 4.70 -13.09
CA VAL A 216 -11.61 5.91 -13.83
C VAL A 216 -12.71 6.97 -13.85
N SER A 217 -13.97 6.57 -13.69
CA SER A 217 -15.09 7.49 -13.45
C SER A 217 -15.15 7.87 -11.96
N GLY A 218 -15.48 9.14 -11.65
CA GLY A 218 -15.63 9.59 -10.26
C GLY A 218 -14.50 10.45 -9.70
N SER A 219 -13.88 11.32 -10.51
CA SER A 219 -12.82 12.24 -10.06
C SER A 219 -11.60 11.60 -9.35
N PRO A 220 -11.06 10.45 -9.83
CA PRO A 220 -9.83 9.89 -9.27
C PRO A 220 -8.63 10.82 -9.39
N ASN A 221 -7.67 10.66 -8.46
CA ASN A 221 -6.34 11.23 -8.61
C ASN A 221 -5.60 10.61 -9.81
N TYR A 222 -4.50 11.23 -10.24
CA TYR A 222 -3.74 10.78 -11.41
C TYR A 222 -3.25 9.32 -11.28
N GLU A 223 -2.75 8.96 -10.10
CA GLU A 223 -2.19 7.63 -9.84
C GLU A 223 -3.25 6.54 -10.00
N ARG A 224 -4.43 6.70 -9.42
CA ARG A 224 -5.51 5.72 -9.55
C ARG A 224 -5.97 5.57 -11.00
N ILE A 225 -6.04 6.66 -11.77
CA ILE A 225 -6.31 6.57 -13.21
C ILE A 225 -5.23 5.73 -13.91
N PHE A 226 -3.97 6.07 -13.66
CA PHE A 226 -2.83 5.40 -14.27
C PHE A 226 -2.85 3.90 -13.97
N PHE A 227 -2.96 3.50 -12.69
CA PHE A 227 -2.99 2.11 -12.29
C PHE A 227 -4.24 1.38 -12.77
N ALA A 228 -5.42 2.02 -12.78
CA ALA A 228 -6.64 1.39 -13.27
C ALA A 228 -6.52 1.05 -14.76
N GLN A 229 -5.99 1.99 -15.54
CA GLN A 229 -5.72 1.76 -16.96
C GLN A 229 -4.66 0.69 -17.17
N LEU A 230 -3.55 0.74 -16.42
CA LEU A 230 -2.44 -0.21 -16.50
C LEU A 230 -2.90 -1.64 -16.18
N TYR A 231 -3.64 -1.83 -15.09
CA TYR A 231 -4.12 -3.14 -14.65
C TYR A 231 -5.26 -3.65 -15.54
N SER A 232 -6.11 -2.78 -16.07
CA SER A 232 -7.15 -3.18 -17.05
C SER A 232 -6.56 -3.89 -18.27
N GLN A 233 -5.34 -3.55 -18.70
CA GLN A 233 -4.70 -4.22 -19.85
C GLN A 233 -4.26 -5.67 -19.55
N GLN A 234 -4.02 -6.02 -18.28
CA GLN A 234 -3.63 -7.38 -17.89
C GLN A 234 -4.80 -8.36 -17.88
N VAL A 235 -5.99 -7.83 -17.61
CA VAL A 235 -7.25 -8.58 -17.49
C VAL A 235 -8.14 -8.42 -18.73
N ALA A 236 -7.67 -7.71 -19.75
CA ALA A 236 -8.35 -7.66 -21.03
C ALA A 236 -8.40 -9.07 -21.65
N GLU A 237 -9.56 -9.46 -22.19
CA GLU A 237 -9.68 -10.71 -22.94
C GLU A 237 -8.90 -10.60 -24.26
N LEU A 238 -7.87 -11.44 -24.42
CA LEU A 238 -6.99 -11.43 -25.59
C LEU A 238 -7.19 -12.73 -26.38
N GLU A 239 -7.93 -12.67 -27.48
CA GLU A 239 -8.21 -13.86 -28.29
C GLU A 239 -7.21 -14.06 -29.45
N ARG A 240 -6.43 -13.04 -29.82
CA ARG A 240 -5.61 -13.06 -31.06
C ARG A 240 -4.23 -12.44 -30.90
N SER A 241 -3.28 -12.86 -31.76
CA SER A 241 -1.91 -12.33 -31.81
C SER A 241 -1.83 -10.80 -32.04
N LYS A 242 -2.81 -10.22 -32.76
CA LYS A 242 -2.93 -8.76 -32.94
C LYS A 242 -3.26 -8.03 -31.63
N ASP A 243 -3.97 -8.69 -30.72
CA ASP A 243 -4.33 -8.12 -29.42
C ASP A 243 -3.12 -8.12 -28.49
N LEU A 244 -2.30 -9.17 -28.51
CA LEU A 244 -1.03 -9.22 -27.76
C LEU A 244 -0.06 -8.11 -28.18
N LYS A 245 0.07 -7.86 -29.49
CA LYS A 245 0.93 -6.75 -29.98
C LYS A 245 0.41 -5.40 -29.48
N ARG A 246 -0.91 -5.17 -29.52
CA ARG A 246 -1.52 -3.93 -29.04
C ARG A 246 -1.20 -3.68 -27.56
N VAL A 247 -1.28 -4.72 -26.72
CA VAL A 247 -0.94 -4.59 -25.29
C VAL A 247 0.54 -4.29 -25.08
N ARG A 248 1.44 -4.91 -25.85
CA ARG A 248 2.88 -4.59 -25.79
C ARG A 248 3.17 -3.14 -26.20
N ASP A 249 2.59 -2.72 -27.32
CA ASP A 249 2.73 -1.36 -27.85
C ASP A 249 2.19 -0.34 -26.81
N TYR A 250 1.09 -0.66 -26.13
CA TYR A 250 0.55 0.16 -25.04
C TYR A 250 1.55 0.36 -23.89
N TYR A 251 2.17 -0.71 -23.37
CA TYR A 251 3.20 -0.56 -22.34
C TYR A 251 4.42 0.24 -22.83
N ASP A 252 4.83 0.02 -24.09
CA ASP A 252 5.95 0.76 -24.68
C ASP A 252 5.65 2.24 -24.85
N ASP A 253 4.41 2.60 -25.17
CA ASP A 253 3.98 3.99 -25.31
C ASP A 253 3.84 4.66 -23.94
N LEU A 254 3.31 3.94 -22.93
CA LEU A 254 3.30 4.43 -21.54
C LEU A 254 4.72 4.71 -21.03
N TYR A 255 5.69 3.84 -21.31
CA TYR A 255 7.08 4.00 -20.86
C TYR A 255 7.77 5.21 -21.51
N LYS A 256 7.46 5.49 -22.78
CA LYS A 256 8.01 6.63 -23.54
C LYS A 256 7.40 7.97 -23.13
N ASP A 257 6.17 7.98 -22.62
CA ASP A 257 5.52 9.22 -22.19
C ASP A 257 6.29 9.86 -21.02
N ASN A 258 6.71 11.11 -21.20
CA ASN A 258 7.45 11.87 -20.18
C ASN A 258 6.63 12.13 -18.92
N LYS A 259 5.30 12.01 -18.98
CA LYS A 259 4.42 12.12 -17.80
C LYS A 259 4.52 10.91 -16.86
N ASN A 260 5.04 9.79 -17.35
CA ASN A 260 5.10 8.52 -16.62
C ASN A 260 6.51 8.18 -16.15
N VAL A 261 7.42 9.15 -16.11
CA VAL A 261 8.82 8.92 -15.70
C VAL A 261 8.88 8.25 -14.34
N ASP A 262 8.04 8.69 -13.40
CA ASP A 262 8.00 8.18 -12.03
C ASP A 262 7.38 6.76 -11.91
N PHE A 263 6.76 6.26 -12.98
CA PHE A 263 6.12 4.94 -13.03
C PHE A 263 6.81 3.96 -13.98
N ARG A 264 8.01 4.28 -14.48
CA ARG A 264 8.70 3.44 -15.47
C ARG A 264 9.06 2.05 -14.97
N ASP A 265 9.44 1.94 -13.70
CA ASP A 265 9.66 0.67 -13.02
C ASP A 265 8.38 -0.15 -12.97
N VAL A 266 7.25 0.46 -12.60
CA VAL A 266 5.92 -0.16 -12.60
C VAL A 266 5.54 -0.62 -14.02
N ILE A 267 5.70 0.22 -15.04
CA ILE A 267 5.33 -0.12 -16.42
C ILE A 267 6.13 -1.33 -16.92
N LEU A 268 7.45 -1.34 -16.71
CA LEU A 268 8.30 -2.46 -17.08
C LEU A 268 7.94 -3.72 -16.29
N PHE A 269 7.63 -3.57 -15.00
CA PHE A 269 7.22 -4.67 -14.15
C PHE A 269 5.91 -5.29 -14.62
N GLU A 270 4.88 -4.48 -14.88
CA GLU A 270 3.60 -4.99 -15.35
C GLU A 270 3.68 -5.57 -16.77
N LYS A 271 4.51 -5.00 -17.65
CA LYS A 271 4.81 -5.62 -18.95
C LYS A 271 5.48 -6.98 -18.77
N GLY A 272 6.39 -7.12 -17.81
CA GLY A 272 7.02 -8.40 -17.47
C GLY A 272 6.00 -9.43 -16.95
N ARG A 273 5.05 -9.02 -16.11
CA ARG A 273 3.97 -9.88 -15.62
C ARG A 273 3.05 -10.33 -16.75
N PHE A 274 2.76 -9.43 -17.68
CA PHE A 274 2.05 -9.76 -18.91
C PHE A 274 2.80 -10.81 -19.73
N GLU A 275 4.09 -10.64 -20.02
CA GLU A 275 4.89 -11.63 -20.77
C GLU A 275 5.00 -12.97 -20.03
N LYS A 276 5.11 -12.96 -18.69
CA LYS A 276 5.07 -14.17 -17.87
C LYS A 276 3.74 -14.93 -18.06
N LYS A 277 2.59 -14.24 -18.06
CA LYS A 277 1.26 -14.85 -18.31
C LYS A 277 1.17 -15.49 -19.70
N GLN A 278 1.93 -14.98 -20.68
CA GLN A 278 2.05 -15.55 -22.02
C GLN A 278 3.09 -16.68 -22.14
N GLY A 279 3.79 -17.03 -21.05
CA GLY A 279 4.85 -18.05 -21.03
C GLY A 279 6.23 -17.56 -21.49
N ASN A 280 6.40 -16.26 -21.75
CA ASN A 280 7.66 -15.68 -22.21
C ASN A 280 8.58 -15.35 -21.03
N LEU A 281 9.04 -16.38 -20.33
CA LEU A 281 9.76 -16.26 -19.06
C LEU A 281 11.06 -15.45 -19.14
N ASP A 282 11.86 -15.64 -20.20
CA ASP A 282 13.14 -14.95 -20.33
C ASP A 282 12.96 -13.44 -20.56
N GLU A 283 11.92 -13.07 -21.31
CA GLU A 283 11.55 -11.68 -21.50
C GLU A 283 11.00 -11.05 -20.22
N ALA A 284 10.20 -11.80 -19.45
CA ALA A 284 9.74 -11.36 -18.13
C ALA A 284 10.92 -11.08 -17.18
N ILE A 285 11.91 -11.99 -17.10
CA ILE A 285 13.13 -11.78 -16.31
C ILE A 285 13.89 -10.53 -16.78
N ARG A 286 14.03 -10.35 -18.09
CA ARG A 286 14.71 -9.18 -18.67
C ARG A 286 13.99 -7.89 -18.27
N LEU A 287 12.68 -7.85 -18.40
CA LEU A 287 11.84 -6.68 -18.07
C LEU A 287 11.86 -6.37 -16.57
N TYR A 288 11.73 -7.36 -15.70
CA TYR A 288 11.89 -7.18 -14.25
C TYR A 288 13.29 -6.65 -13.92
N SER A 289 14.33 -7.21 -14.53
CA SER A 289 15.70 -6.75 -14.32
C SER A 289 15.92 -5.31 -14.80
N LEU A 290 15.24 -4.86 -15.86
CA LEU A 290 15.24 -3.46 -16.27
C LEU A 290 14.47 -2.58 -15.28
N ALA A 291 13.30 -3.03 -14.82
CA ALA A 291 12.50 -2.32 -13.83
C ALA A 291 13.30 -2.03 -12.54
N THR A 292 14.12 -2.98 -12.06
CA THR A 292 14.98 -2.76 -10.88
C THR A 292 16.02 -1.64 -11.06
N LYS A 293 16.40 -1.33 -12.31
CA LYS A 293 17.41 -0.31 -12.66
C LYS A 293 16.81 1.09 -12.84
N GLU A 294 15.50 1.20 -13.01
CA GLU A 294 14.83 2.48 -13.11
C GLU A 294 14.96 3.26 -11.78
N ILE A 295 14.95 4.59 -11.91
CA ILE A 295 14.97 5.49 -10.77
C ILE A 295 13.51 5.67 -10.33
N THR A 296 13.24 5.40 -9.06
CA THR A 296 11.93 5.59 -8.43
C THR A 296 12.17 6.02 -6.98
N GLU A 297 11.24 6.82 -6.46
CA GLU A 297 11.18 7.18 -5.04
C GLU A 297 10.45 6.10 -4.21
N ASN A 298 9.73 5.19 -4.87
CA ASN A 298 9.01 4.10 -4.23
C ASN A 298 9.93 2.87 -4.07
N ASP A 299 10.66 2.80 -2.95
CA ASP A 299 11.50 1.64 -2.65
C ASP A 299 10.69 0.34 -2.54
N ARG A 300 9.44 0.42 -2.06
CA ARG A 300 8.56 -0.76 -1.91
C ARG A 300 8.28 -1.42 -3.27
N GLN A 301 8.09 -0.62 -4.32
CA GLN A 301 7.93 -1.13 -5.69
C GLN A 301 9.13 -1.97 -6.14
N LYS A 302 10.36 -1.54 -5.81
CA LYS A 302 11.56 -2.35 -6.06
C LYS A 302 11.56 -3.65 -5.27
N GLY A 303 11.07 -3.61 -4.03
CA GLY A 303 10.82 -4.80 -3.22
C GLY A 303 9.96 -5.82 -3.96
N TYR A 304 8.83 -5.40 -4.50
CA TYR A 304 7.93 -6.28 -5.26
C TYR A 304 8.55 -6.84 -6.53
N ILE A 305 9.34 -6.04 -7.26
CA ILE A 305 10.05 -6.52 -8.45
C ILE A 305 11.07 -7.60 -8.08
N TYR A 306 11.82 -7.41 -6.99
CA TYR A 306 12.77 -8.41 -6.51
C TYR A 306 12.08 -9.67 -5.96
N GLU A 307 10.96 -9.52 -5.25
CA GLU A 307 10.13 -10.64 -4.81
C GLU A 307 9.66 -11.48 -6.00
N ALA A 308 9.14 -10.83 -7.05
CA ALA A 308 8.70 -11.50 -8.27
C ALA A 308 9.84 -12.21 -9.02
N LEU A 309 11.04 -11.63 -9.04
CA LEU A 309 12.23 -12.28 -9.57
C LEU A 309 12.59 -13.51 -8.73
N SER A 310 12.60 -13.39 -7.40
CA SER A 310 12.85 -14.50 -6.48
C SER A 310 11.88 -15.65 -6.73
N ASP A 311 10.58 -15.36 -6.82
CA ASP A 311 9.55 -16.37 -7.09
C ASP A 311 9.64 -17.00 -8.47
N LEU A 312 10.02 -16.23 -9.49
CA LEU A 312 10.22 -16.76 -10.84
C LEU A 312 11.43 -17.71 -10.86
N PHE A 313 12.56 -17.32 -10.25
CA PHE A 313 13.73 -18.19 -10.17
C PHE A 313 13.48 -19.44 -9.34
N LEU A 314 12.67 -19.35 -8.29
CA LEU A 314 12.30 -20.50 -7.47
C LEU A 314 11.43 -21.49 -8.24
N ASN A 315 10.32 -21.00 -8.79
CA ASN A 315 9.25 -21.86 -9.28
C ASN A 315 9.43 -22.29 -10.75
N GLU A 316 10.08 -21.45 -11.57
CA GLU A 316 10.17 -21.68 -13.02
C GLU A 316 11.58 -22.06 -13.49
N LYS A 317 12.62 -21.65 -12.77
CA LYS A 317 14.02 -21.93 -13.12
C LYS A 317 14.72 -22.89 -12.17
N GLU A 318 14.12 -23.17 -11.01
CA GLU A 318 14.69 -23.99 -9.94
C GLU A 318 16.11 -23.53 -9.51
N ASP A 319 16.38 -22.22 -9.63
CA ASP A 319 17.67 -21.61 -9.28
C ASP A 319 17.58 -21.02 -7.87
N PHE A 320 17.86 -21.86 -6.88
CA PHE A 320 17.73 -21.52 -5.46
C PHE A 320 18.76 -20.46 -5.00
N LEU A 321 19.93 -20.37 -5.63
CA LEU A 321 20.91 -19.31 -5.31
C LEU A 321 20.41 -17.95 -5.77
N LYS A 322 19.93 -17.83 -7.02
CA LYS A 322 19.31 -16.58 -7.48
C LYS A 322 18.06 -16.23 -6.69
N THR A 323 17.26 -17.23 -6.33
CA THR A 323 16.10 -17.06 -5.44
C THR A 323 16.51 -16.33 -4.16
N LYS A 324 17.56 -16.81 -3.50
CA LYS A 324 18.14 -16.21 -2.28
C LYS A 324 18.61 -14.78 -2.53
N TYR A 325 19.40 -14.54 -3.60
CA TYR A 325 19.93 -13.20 -3.88
C TYR A 325 18.83 -12.15 -4.12
N TYR A 326 17.78 -12.53 -4.86
CA TYR A 326 16.65 -11.63 -5.09
C TYR A 326 15.78 -11.47 -3.84
N LEU A 327 15.62 -12.52 -3.03
CA LEU A 327 14.91 -12.43 -1.76
C LEU A 327 15.59 -11.48 -0.77
N ASP A 328 16.91 -11.56 -0.65
CA ASP A 328 17.70 -10.61 0.14
C ASP A 328 17.49 -9.18 -0.33
N SER A 329 17.56 -8.97 -1.65
CA SER A 329 17.36 -7.65 -2.27
C SER A 329 15.96 -7.12 -2.00
N ALA A 330 14.93 -7.97 -2.09
CA ALA A 330 13.55 -7.62 -1.78
C ALA A 330 13.40 -7.15 -0.32
N LEU A 331 13.96 -7.90 0.63
CA LEU A 331 13.89 -7.56 2.06
C LEU A 331 14.60 -6.26 2.41
N THR A 332 15.64 -5.86 1.68
CA THR A 332 16.26 -4.52 1.87
C THR A 332 15.37 -3.35 1.45
N LYS A 333 14.27 -3.64 0.74
CA LYS A 333 13.36 -2.65 0.15
C LYS A 333 12.01 -2.56 0.85
N PHE A 334 11.65 -3.58 1.62
CA PHE A 334 10.46 -3.58 2.46
C PHE A 334 10.78 -3.08 3.88
N LYS A 335 9.82 -2.41 4.49
CA LYS A 335 9.82 -2.09 5.93
C LYS A 335 9.32 -3.30 6.71
N GLU A 336 9.71 -3.43 7.97
CA GLU A 336 9.22 -4.52 8.84
C GLU A 336 7.69 -4.46 9.05
N THR A 337 7.11 -3.28 8.91
CA THR A 337 5.65 -3.04 8.98
C THR A 337 4.90 -3.41 7.70
N ASP A 338 5.60 -3.70 6.60
CA ASP A 338 4.96 -4.11 5.35
C ASP A 338 4.35 -5.50 5.47
N LYS A 339 3.15 -5.68 4.91
CA LYS A 339 2.32 -6.88 5.07
C LYS A 339 3.03 -8.19 4.68
N ASN A 340 3.88 -8.16 3.66
CA ASN A 340 4.60 -9.32 3.15
C ASN A 340 5.93 -9.60 3.87
N TYR A 341 6.47 -8.63 4.63
CA TYR A 341 7.82 -8.73 5.20
C TYR A 341 8.01 -9.98 6.05
N GLY A 342 7.10 -10.27 6.98
CA GLY A 342 7.20 -11.43 7.88
C GLY A 342 7.28 -12.77 7.13
N VAL A 343 6.52 -12.92 6.05
CA VAL A 343 6.52 -14.13 5.20
C VAL A 343 7.85 -14.25 4.45
N LEU A 344 8.32 -13.16 3.85
CA LEU A 344 9.59 -13.13 3.12
C LEU A 344 10.80 -13.37 4.04
N ALA A 345 10.78 -12.83 5.26
CA ALA A 345 11.82 -13.03 6.27
C ALA A 345 11.89 -14.50 6.71
N ALA A 346 10.75 -15.16 6.92
CA ALA A 346 10.71 -16.59 7.22
C ALA A 346 11.25 -17.43 6.05
N LYS A 347 10.90 -17.08 4.81
CA LYS A 347 11.42 -17.72 3.59
C LYS A 347 12.95 -17.55 3.52
N LYS A 348 13.48 -16.37 3.85
CA LYS A 348 14.92 -16.08 3.82
C LYS A 348 15.73 -17.04 4.69
N ILE A 349 15.26 -17.38 5.89
CA ILE A 349 15.96 -18.31 6.80
C ILE A 349 16.23 -19.67 6.11
N VAL A 350 15.25 -20.17 5.35
CA VAL A 350 15.39 -21.44 4.62
C VAL A 350 16.43 -21.32 3.50
N PHE A 351 16.39 -20.24 2.74
CA PHE A 351 17.32 -20.01 1.62
C PHE A 351 18.75 -19.70 2.07
N ASP A 352 18.92 -19.07 3.24
CA ASP A 352 20.24 -18.86 3.83
C ASP A 352 20.88 -20.20 4.22
N GLN A 353 20.12 -21.11 4.83
CA GLN A 353 20.60 -22.47 5.14
C GLN A 353 20.92 -23.26 3.86
N TYR A 354 20.07 -23.17 2.84
CA TYR A 354 20.33 -23.79 1.55
C TYR A 354 21.66 -23.28 0.95
N ALA A 355 21.83 -21.95 0.87
CA ALA A 355 23.01 -21.34 0.27
C ALA A 355 24.30 -21.74 1.01
N LEU A 356 24.27 -21.71 2.35
CA LEU A 356 25.39 -22.16 3.18
C LEU A 356 25.80 -23.60 2.86
N ASN A 357 24.82 -24.52 2.82
CA ASN A 357 25.09 -25.93 2.54
C ASN A 357 25.56 -26.15 1.10
N TYR A 358 24.96 -25.43 0.14
CA TYR A 358 25.34 -25.50 -1.26
C TYR A 358 26.79 -25.04 -1.47
N GLU A 359 27.19 -23.91 -0.89
CA GLU A 359 28.57 -23.40 -0.94
C GLU A 359 29.55 -24.38 -0.30
N LEU A 360 29.21 -24.94 0.87
CA LEU A 360 30.03 -25.94 1.56
C LEU A 360 30.24 -27.19 0.69
N LEU A 361 29.17 -27.75 0.11
CA LEU A 361 29.24 -28.93 -0.75
C LEU A 361 30.04 -28.66 -2.02
N THR A 362 29.73 -27.57 -2.73
CA THR A 362 30.42 -27.20 -3.97
C THR A 362 31.91 -26.97 -3.74
N THR A 363 32.26 -26.33 -2.62
CA THR A 363 33.66 -26.11 -2.23
C THR A 363 34.36 -27.44 -1.94
N ASN A 364 33.74 -28.32 -1.14
CA ASN A 364 34.31 -29.62 -0.83
C ASN A 364 34.47 -30.50 -2.06
N ASP A 365 33.49 -30.54 -2.96
CA ASP A 365 33.56 -31.29 -4.22
C ASP A 365 34.70 -30.77 -5.11
N SER A 366 34.85 -29.45 -5.20
CA SER A 366 35.95 -28.82 -5.94
C SER A 366 37.32 -29.17 -5.32
N LEU A 367 37.43 -29.15 -3.99
CA LEU A 367 38.66 -29.53 -3.28
C LEU A 367 38.99 -31.02 -3.43
N ILE A 368 37.98 -31.89 -3.40
CA ILE A 368 38.14 -33.33 -3.64
C ILE A 368 38.62 -33.55 -5.08
N GLN A 369 38.00 -32.89 -6.06
CA GLN A 369 38.41 -32.98 -7.47
C GLN A 369 39.85 -32.50 -7.67
N LEU A 370 40.23 -31.38 -7.05
CA LEU A 370 41.60 -30.87 -7.07
C LEU A 370 42.59 -31.88 -6.45
N SER A 371 42.23 -32.50 -5.32
CA SER A 371 43.09 -33.46 -4.61
C SER A 371 43.39 -34.74 -5.43
N GLN A 372 42.56 -35.07 -6.41
CA GLN A 372 42.73 -36.23 -7.29
C GLN A 372 43.68 -35.96 -8.48
N LEU A 373 44.03 -34.69 -8.73
CA LEU A 373 44.98 -34.32 -9.79
C LEU A 373 46.42 -34.64 -9.40
N SER A 374 47.32 -34.75 -10.40
CA SER A 374 48.76 -34.86 -10.11
C SER A 374 49.30 -33.56 -9.49
N PRO A 375 50.41 -33.61 -8.73
CA PRO A 375 50.99 -32.41 -8.12
C PRO A 375 51.21 -31.26 -9.10
N GLU A 376 51.68 -31.55 -10.32
CA GLU A 376 51.92 -30.55 -11.36
C GLU A 376 50.62 -29.94 -11.89
N ALA A 377 49.55 -30.74 -11.99
CA ALA A 377 48.24 -30.26 -12.41
C ALA A 377 47.54 -29.44 -11.31
N GLN A 378 47.79 -29.75 -10.03
CA GLN A 378 47.32 -28.95 -8.90
C GLN A 378 47.99 -27.57 -8.87
N GLU A 379 49.32 -27.53 -9.03
CA GLU A 379 50.09 -26.28 -9.06
C GLU A 379 49.63 -25.37 -10.20
N LYS A 380 49.46 -25.95 -11.40
CA LYS A 380 48.91 -25.22 -12.55
C LYS A 380 47.50 -24.67 -12.30
N PHE A 381 46.61 -25.46 -11.68
CA PHE A 381 45.25 -24.99 -11.35
C PHE A 381 45.29 -23.82 -10.36
N ILE A 382 46.15 -23.90 -9.33
CA ILE A 382 46.31 -22.84 -8.33
C ILE A 382 46.84 -21.56 -8.99
N ASP A 383 47.84 -21.66 -9.87
CA ASP A 383 48.38 -20.50 -10.58
C ASP A 383 47.32 -19.83 -11.48
N GLU A 384 46.54 -20.62 -12.22
CA GLU A 384 45.43 -20.11 -13.04
C GLU A 384 44.32 -19.47 -12.19
N PHE A 385 43.99 -20.08 -11.06
CA PHE A 385 43.00 -19.55 -10.11
C PHE A 385 43.47 -18.23 -9.49
N LEU A 386 44.72 -18.14 -9.04
CA LEU A 386 45.29 -16.92 -8.48
C LEU A 386 45.33 -15.79 -9.51
N ALA A 387 45.71 -16.08 -10.76
CA ALA A 387 45.70 -15.10 -11.83
C ALA A 387 44.27 -14.58 -12.12
N GLN A 388 43.28 -15.47 -12.16
CA GLN A 388 41.87 -15.07 -12.35
C GLN A 388 41.34 -14.25 -11.17
N GLU A 389 41.70 -14.63 -9.94
CA GLU A 389 41.24 -13.94 -8.73
C GLU A 389 41.87 -12.56 -8.60
N GLU A 390 43.16 -12.41 -8.94
CA GLU A 390 43.84 -11.12 -9.02
C GLU A 390 43.15 -10.20 -10.04
N GLU A 391 42.82 -10.72 -11.23
CA GLU A 391 42.10 -9.96 -12.26
C GLU A 391 40.68 -9.56 -11.80
N ARG A 392 39.98 -10.44 -11.07
CA ARG A 392 38.65 -10.15 -10.51
C ARG A 392 38.74 -9.03 -9.47
N LEU A 393 39.69 -9.09 -8.55
CA LEU A 393 39.91 -8.09 -7.51
C LEU A 393 40.27 -6.72 -8.10
N ILE A 394 41.08 -6.68 -9.17
CA ILE A 394 41.39 -5.45 -9.90
C ILE A 394 40.11 -4.85 -10.50
N ARG A 395 39.30 -5.65 -11.19
CA ARG A 395 38.02 -5.19 -11.79
C ARG A 395 37.03 -4.71 -10.73
N GLU A 396 36.89 -5.40 -9.60
CA GLU A 396 36.04 -4.95 -8.50
C GLU A 396 36.53 -3.63 -7.89
N ALA A 397 37.84 -3.47 -7.72
CA ALA A 397 38.44 -2.23 -7.23
C ALA A 397 38.21 -1.06 -8.21
N GLU A 398 38.29 -1.31 -9.52
CA GLU A 398 37.97 -0.32 -10.56
C GLU A 398 36.49 0.05 -10.57
N MET A 399 35.59 -0.93 -10.51
CA MET A 399 34.15 -0.68 -10.42
C MET A 399 33.77 0.09 -9.16
N ASN A 400 34.38 -0.22 -8.02
CA ASN A 400 34.16 0.51 -6.77
C ASN A 400 34.74 1.93 -6.82
N LYS A 401 35.90 2.14 -7.44
CA LYS A 401 36.44 3.48 -7.72
C LYS A 401 35.51 4.27 -8.62
N GLU A 402 34.94 3.65 -9.65
CA GLU A 402 34.02 4.33 -10.56
C GLU A 402 32.66 4.64 -9.92
N LYS A 403 32.11 3.72 -9.12
CA LYS A 403 30.92 3.98 -8.29
C LYS A 403 31.17 5.14 -7.33
N ARG A 404 32.32 5.17 -6.64
CA ARG A 404 32.71 6.29 -5.76
C ARG A 404 32.92 7.58 -6.53
N ARG A 405 33.51 7.54 -7.73
CA ARG A 405 33.69 8.72 -8.59
C ARG A 405 32.35 9.29 -9.05
N LYS A 406 31.41 8.44 -9.48
CA LYS A 406 30.05 8.84 -9.85
C LYS A 406 29.26 9.39 -8.66
N ALA A 407 29.42 8.80 -7.48
CA ALA A 407 28.84 9.34 -6.25
C ALA A 407 29.43 10.71 -5.88
N CYS A 408 30.76 10.87 -5.98
CA CYS A 408 31.47 12.13 -5.69
C CYS A 408 31.09 13.24 -6.68
N LEU A 409 31.02 12.93 -7.98
CA LEU A 409 30.56 13.86 -9.02
C LEU A 409 29.12 14.29 -8.79
N LYS A 410 28.25 13.38 -8.33
CA LYS A 410 26.86 13.70 -7.98
C LYS A 410 26.78 14.66 -6.79
N THR A 411 27.60 14.46 -5.74
CA THR A 411 27.68 15.41 -4.61
C THR A 411 28.28 16.76 -5.00
N TYR A 412 29.30 16.79 -5.87
CA TYR A 412 29.92 18.05 -6.32
C TYR A 412 28.97 18.88 -7.19
N TRP A 413 28.23 18.23 -8.08
CA TRP A 413 27.22 18.88 -8.90
C TRP A 413 26.06 19.42 -8.06
N LEU A 414 25.62 18.69 -7.04
CA LEU A 414 24.60 19.16 -6.09
C LEU A 414 25.08 20.36 -5.26
N SER A 415 26.36 20.43 -4.88
CA SER A 415 26.91 21.60 -4.18
C SER A 415 27.05 22.83 -5.07
N GLU A 416 27.48 22.69 -6.33
CA GLU A 416 27.55 23.82 -7.27
C GLU A 416 26.16 24.39 -7.57
N VAL A 417 25.16 23.53 -7.77
CA VAL A 417 23.77 23.97 -7.97
C VAL A 417 23.22 24.68 -6.73
N ALA A 418 23.54 24.21 -5.51
CA ALA A 418 23.13 24.86 -4.27
C ALA A 418 23.77 26.24 -4.08
N GLU A 419 25.07 26.39 -4.41
CA GLU A 419 25.76 27.69 -4.37
C GLU A 419 25.22 28.66 -5.43
N GLU A 420 24.90 28.18 -6.64
CA GLU A 420 24.32 29.00 -7.69
C GLU A 420 22.90 29.48 -7.34
N VAL A 421 22.10 28.63 -6.68
CA VAL A 421 20.77 28.98 -6.17
C VAL A 421 20.86 29.97 -5.00
N GLN A 422 21.78 29.77 -4.05
CA GLN A 422 22.01 30.74 -2.96
C GLN A 422 22.53 32.09 -3.48
N GLY A 423 23.42 32.08 -4.47
CA GLY A 423 23.91 33.29 -5.13
C GLY A 423 22.80 34.08 -5.83
N ARG A 424 21.87 33.40 -6.49
CA ARG A 424 20.70 34.04 -7.12
C ARG A 424 19.69 34.58 -6.10
N LEU A 425 19.49 33.90 -4.97
CA LEU A 425 18.64 34.39 -3.86
C LEU A 425 19.25 35.62 -3.17
N PHE A 426 20.57 35.68 -3.00
CA PHE A 426 21.26 36.86 -2.48
C PHE A 426 21.13 38.08 -3.39
N ILE A 427 21.16 37.89 -4.72
CA ILE A 427 20.99 38.98 -5.70
C ILE A 427 19.52 39.44 -5.78
N GLY A 428 18.55 38.54 -5.53
CA GLY A 428 17.13 38.87 -5.49
C GLY A 428 16.66 39.67 -4.26
N THR A 429 17.43 39.67 -3.17
CA THR A 429 17.09 40.37 -1.92
C THR A 429 17.72 41.78 -1.82
N ILE A 430 18.58 42.15 -2.78
CA ILE A 430 19.29 43.45 -2.85
C ILE A 430 18.70 44.38 -3.92
N ARG A 431 17.52 44.07 -4.49
CA ARG A 431 16.82 44.94 -5.44
C ARG A 431 15.57 45.60 -4.88
#